data_AF-A0A0F7GE91-F1
#
_entry.id   AF-A0A0F7GE91-F1
#
_cell.length_a   1.000
_cell.length_b   1.000
_cell.length_c   1.000
_cell.angle_alpha   90.00
_cell.angle_beta   90.00
_cell.angle_gamma   90.00
#
_symmetry.space_group_name_H-M   'P 1'
#
loop_
_entity.id
_entity.type
_entity.pdbx_description
1 polymer ?
#
loop_
_entity_poly.entity_id
_entity_poly.type
_entity_poly.pdbx_seq_one_letter_code
_entity_poly.pdbx_strand_id
1 'polypeptide(L)'
;METMTMKKRLLVIYLYLCGLSFDQIVAKAGVGKGSVGNRIAELKAGDYPQTADVTDQIEALRELAVNLNKLKLPAGQAAVGIAVLKRMYELGLDPSDMERWPLLLSAIKTQDDANELIQAAYAVRGIQKESGLSLPALENKVTQLGEKKQELNTLTVKVTEEGEKLGNLGTERKDLTLKVTALDDKFKWLVPRVQELEQREKLLLDRNKAMLIETEKAKETLATLKTETTKLEKTGLSVDALVDINKKLETVAKHHGIKGPEVLERLLGELKHLSKGLGIETLVKNRQQILKETDLAIVKSEHEKLSLQAVVGNLQQHKQNLEGYIQSTMAAVRLEIENLVPATRSTVQQVGADLKNGCAEALETVHHLKEESIKVGQDIGQYQAVLKESQWVKQLTALLYGGDGIDGSVVRTIALMVNRGLNAWFGQNETKSTAIGSLAMHAAKFLKEVEQWQPKA
;
A
#
# COMPACT_ATOMS: atom_id res chain seq x y z
N MET A 1 -84.68 -15.57 -50.85
CA MET A 1 -83.66 -15.65 -49.78
C MET A 1 -84.25 -16.46 -48.65
N GLU A 2 -83.70 -17.64 -48.34
CA GLU A 2 -84.15 -18.42 -47.19
C GLU A 2 -83.93 -17.64 -45.91
N THR A 3 -85.00 -17.44 -45.13
CA THR A 3 -84.94 -16.78 -43.83
C THR A 3 -84.18 -17.65 -42.86
N MET A 4 -82.90 -17.34 -42.67
CA MET A 4 -82.03 -18.05 -41.73
C MET A 4 -82.57 -17.96 -40.31
N THR A 5 -82.75 -19.11 -39.67
CA THR A 5 -83.26 -19.22 -38.30
C THR A 5 -82.34 -18.49 -37.32
N MET A 6 -82.92 -17.95 -36.23
CA MET A 6 -82.15 -17.23 -35.20
C MET A 6 -81.00 -18.08 -34.62
N LYS A 7 -81.23 -19.39 -34.46
CA LYS A 7 -80.21 -20.35 -34.02
C LYS A 7 -79.01 -20.41 -34.97
N LYS A 8 -79.24 -20.40 -36.29
CA LYS A 8 -78.16 -20.37 -37.29
C LYS A 8 -77.43 -19.01 -37.30
N ARG A 9 -78.14 -17.90 -37.06
CA ARG A 9 -77.53 -16.55 -36.94
C ARG A 9 -76.56 -16.48 -35.76
N LEU A 10 -77.02 -16.91 -34.58
CA LEU A 10 -76.19 -16.95 -33.38
C LEU A 10 -75.01 -17.92 -33.54
N LEU A 11 -75.18 -19.04 -34.22
CA LEU A 11 -74.09 -19.98 -34.51
C LEU A 11 -73.01 -19.34 -35.41
N VAL A 12 -73.40 -18.60 -36.45
CA VAL A 12 -72.44 -17.89 -37.32
C VAL A 12 -71.65 -16.85 -36.53
N ILE A 13 -72.31 -16.07 -35.68
CA ILE A 13 -71.67 -15.08 -34.81
C ILE A 13 -70.72 -15.76 -33.81
N TYR A 14 -71.18 -16.82 -33.15
CA TYR A 14 -70.36 -17.59 -32.21
C TYR A 14 -69.09 -18.13 -32.88
N LEU A 15 -69.21 -18.77 -34.05
CA LEU A 15 -68.05 -19.31 -34.76
C LEU A 15 -67.10 -18.20 -35.25
N TYR A 16 -67.62 -17.02 -35.62
CA TYR A 16 -66.82 -15.84 -35.95
C TYR A 16 -66.03 -15.33 -34.73
N LEU A 17 -66.67 -15.25 -33.57
CA LEU A 17 -66.02 -14.86 -32.30
C LEU A 17 -64.99 -15.89 -31.84
N CYS A 18 -65.17 -17.17 -32.18
CA CYS A 18 -64.15 -18.20 -31.97
C CYS A 18 -62.93 -18.07 -32.92
N GLY A 19 -62.87 -17.05 -33.77
CA GLY A 19 -61.74 -16.79 -34.66
C GLY A 19 -61.64 -17.72 -35.88
N LEU A 20 -62.75 -18.35 -36.28
CA LEU A 20 -62.79 -19.19 -37.48
C LEU A 20 -62.85 -18.32 -38.75
N SER A 21 -62.24 -18.82 -39.84
CA SER A 21 -62.33 -18.16 -41.16
C SER A 21 -63.75 -18.31 -41.74
N PHE A 22 -64.11 -17.46 -42.71
CA PHE A 22 -65.45 -17.50 -43.30
C PHE A 22 -65.75 -18.87 -43.94
N ASP A 23 -64.75 -19.49 -44.57
CA ASP A 23 -64.90 -20.80 -45.19
C ASP A 23 -65.07 -21.92 -44.15
N GLN A 24 -64.39 -21.81 -42.99
CA GLN A 24 -64.59 -22.74 -41.87
C GLN A 24 -65.98 -22.58 -41.23
N ILE A 25 -66.50 -21.34 -41.15
CA ILE A 25 -67.85 -21.07 -40.66
C ILE A 25 -68.88 -21.63 -41.63
N VAL A 26 -68.71 -21.42 -42.94
CA VAL A 26 -69.56 -22.00 -44.00
C VAL A 26 -69.63 -23.51 -43.86
N ALA A 27 -68.47 -24.18 -43.71
CA ALA A 27 -68.38 -25.62 -43.55
C ALA A 27 -69.05 -26.13 -42.27
N LYS A 28 -68.92 -25.42 -41.14
CA LYS A 28 -69.48 -25.82 -39.85
C LYS A 28 -70.97 -25.49 -39.66
N ALA A 29 -71.43 -24.37 -40.21
CA ALA A 29 -72.80 -23.88 -40.02
C ALA A 29 -73.73 -24.23 -41.19
N GLY A 30 -73.20 -24.70 -42.33
CA GLY A 30 -73.98 -25.10 -43.50
C GLY A 30 -74.74 -23.91 -44.12
N VAL A 31 -74.08 -22.77 -44.23
CA VAL A 31 -74.64 -21.51 -44.74
C VAL A 31 -73.76 -20.94 -45.85
N GLY A 32 -74.35 -20.22 -46.82
CA GLY A 32 -73.58 -19.59 -47.89
C GLY A 32 -72.62 -18.49 -47.37
N LYS A 33 -71.47 -18.31 -48.03
CA LYS A 33 -70.45 -17.32 -47.66
C LYS A 33 -70.99 -15.87 -47.62
N GLY A 34 -71.89 -15.53 -48.55
CA GLY A 34 -72.59 -14.23 -48.55
C GLY A 34 -73.49 -14.04 -47.31
N SER A 35 -74.14 -15.10 -46.84
CA SER A 35 -74.93 -15.06 -45.61
C SER A 35 -74.06 -14.87 -44.37
N VAL A 36 -72.86 -15.48 -44.34
CA VAL A 36 -71.88 -15.25 -43.25
C VAL A 36 -71.40 -13.80 -43.26
N GLY A 37 -71.01 -13.28 -44.42
CA GLY A 37 -70.53 -11.90 -44.58
C GLY A 37 -71.57 -10.87 -44.14
N ASN A 38 -72.83 -11.02 -44.57
CA ASN A 38 -73.91 -10.10 -44.19
C ASN A 38 -74.15 -10.10 -42.67
N ARG A 39 -74.13 -11.26 -42.00
CA ARG A 39 -74.35 -11.32 -40.54
C ARG A 39 -73.20 -10.71 -39.75
N ILE A 40 -71.97 -10.85 -40.25
CA ILE A 40 -70.81 -10.20 -39.63
C ILE A 40 -70.86 -8.69 -39.86
N ALA A 41 -71.32 -8.23 -41.03
CA ALA A 41 -71.53 -6.81 -41.29
C ALA A 41 -72.59 -6.21 -40.35
N GLU A 42 -73.73 -6.90 -40.16
CA GLU A 42 -74.76 -6.51 -39.19
C GLU A 42 -74.22 -6.50 -37.74
N LEU A 43 -73.40 -7.50 -37.36
CA LEU A 43 -72.73 -7.53 -36.06
C LEU A 43 -71.81 -6.32 -35.86
N LYS A 44 -71.06 -5.93 -36.89
CA LYS A 44 -70.14 -4.78 -36.87
C LYS A 44 -70.87 -3.45 -36.89
N ALA A 45 -72.02 -3.37 -37.57
CA ALA A 45 -72.85 -2.17 -37.63
C ALA A 45 -73.57 -1.86 -36.30
N GLY A 46 -73.53 -2.77 -35.32
CA GLY A 46 -74.24 -2.60 -34.06
C GLY A 46 -75.73 -2.90 -34.18
N ASP A 47 -76.17 -3.58 -35.24
CA ASP A 47 -77.58 -3.96 -35.46
C ASP A 47 -78.11 -4.93 -34.38
N TYR A 48 -77.20 -5.48 -33.56
CA TYR A 48 -77.52 -6.17 -32.33
C TYR A 48 -77.42 -5.18 -31.17
N PRO A 49 -78.54 -4.85 -30.50
CA PRO A 49 -78.57 -3.87 -29.39
C PRO A 49 -77.59 -4.19 -28.25
N GLN A 50 -77.17 -5.45 -28.14
CA GLN A 50 -76.24 -5.95 -27.13
C GLN A 50 -74.76 -5.68 -27.49
N THR A 51 -74.45 -5.35 -28.74
CA THR A 51 -73.08 -5.18 -29.23
C THR A 51 -72.77 -3.79 -29.76
N ALA A 52 -73.75 -2.89 -29.79
CA ALA A 52 -73.64 -1.55 -30.38
C ALA A 52 -72.47 -0.72 -29.83
N ASP A 53 -72.14 -0.86 -28.54
CA ASP A 53 -71.09 -0.09 -27.86
C ASP A 53 -69.75 -0.84 -27.73
N VAL A 54 -69.65 -2.08 -28.23
CA VAL A 54 -68.49 -2.98 -27.98
C VAL A 54 -67.88 -3.53 -29.27
N THR A 55 -68.17 -2.94 -30.43
CA THR A 55 -67.66 -3.42 -31.73
C THR A 55 -66.13 -3.51 -31.78
N ASP A 56 -65.42 -2.54 -31.21
CA ASP A 56 -63.95 -2.56 -31.14
C ASP A 56 -63.42 -3.69 -30.24
N GLN A 57 -64.12 -3.96 -29.12
CA GLN A 57 -63.79 -5.06 -28.21
C GLN A 57 -64.06 -6.42 -28.85
N ILE A 58 -65.10 -6.51 -29.67
CA ILE A 58 -65.44 -7.72 -30.44
C ILE A 58 -64.33 -8.04 -31.45
N GLU A 59 -63.81 -7.05 -32.17
CA GLU A 59 -62.71 -7.29 -33.11
C GLU A 59 -61.40 -7.64 -32.38
N ALA A 60 -61.10 -6.98 -31.25
CA ALA A 60 -59.95 -7.33 -30.42
C ALA A 60 -60.02 -8.75 -29.84
N LEU A 61 -61.19 -9.17 -29.33
CA LEU A 61 -61.42 -10.54 -28.83
C LEU A 61 -61.31 -11.56 -29.96
N ARG A 62 -61.79 -11.22 -31.15
CA ARG A 62 -61.65 -12.07 -32.32
C ARG A 62 -60.19 -12.19 -32.75
N GLU A 63 -59.45 -11.10 -32.81
CA GLU A 63 -58.03 -11.12 -33.16
C GLU A 63 -57.24 -11.99 -32.17
N LEU A 64 -57.54 -11.87 -30.86
CA LEU A 64 -56.99 -12.76 -29.84
C LEU A 64 -57.35 -14.22 -30.10
N ALA A 65 -58.62 -14.54 -30.39
CA ALA A 65 -59.05 -15.90 -30.71
C ALA A 65 -58.35 -16.46 -31.97
N VAL A 66 -58.16 -15.64 -33.00
CA VAL A 66 -57.40 -15.99 -34.21
C VAL A 66 -55.94 -16.29 -33.86
N ASN A 67 -55.30 -15.46 -33.04
CA ASN A 67 -53.90 -15.64 -32.64
C ASN A 67 -53.72 -16.91 -31.78
N LEU A 68 -54.64 -17.18 -30.85
CA LEU A 68 -54.66 -18.42 -30.08
C LEU A 68 -54.81 -19.65 -30.98
N ASN A 69 -55.71 -19.59 -31.98
CA ASN A 69 -55.87 -20.68 -32.95
C ASN A 69 -54.61 -20.89 -33.82
N LYS A 70 -53.95 -19.81 -34.27
CA LYS A 70 -52.69 -19.90 -35.04
C LYS A 70 -51.59 -20.57 -34.22
N LEU A 71 -51.48 -20.24 -32.94
CA LEU A 71 -50.51 -20.81 -32.00
C LEU A 71 -50.95 -22.18 -31.44
N LYS A 72 -52.14 -22.67 -31.80
CA LYS A 72 -52.75 -23.92 -31.29
C LYS A 72 -52.86 -23.95 -29.76
N LEU A 73 -53.04 -22.79 -29.13
CA LEU A 73 -53.15 -22.67 -27.67
C LEU A 73 -54.63 -22.77 -27.24
N PRO A 74 -55.01 -23.72 -26.37
CA PRO A 74 -56.37 -23.76 -25.82
C PRO A 74 -56.60 -22.56 -24.89
N ALA A 75 -57.87 -22.15 -24.75
CA ALA A 75 -58.27 -21.03 -23.88
C ALA A 75 -57.76 -21.17 -22.43
N GLY A 76 -57.64 -22.41 -21.93
CA GLY A 76 -57.05 -22.68 -20.61
C GLY A 76 -55.58 -22.28 -20.50
N GLN A 77 -54.77 -22.48 -21.54
CA GLN A 77 -53.37 -22.04 -21.55
C GLN A 77 -53.25 -20.52 -21.71
N ALA A 78 -54.15 -19.90 -22.47
CA ALA A 78 -54.24 -18.44 -22.53
C ALA A 78 -54.54 -17.83 -21.15
N ALA A 79 -55.43 -18.46 -20.37
CA ALA A 79 -55.72 -18.05 -19.00
C ALA A 79 -54.50 -18.16 -18.07
N VAL A 80 -53.66 -19.19 -18.24
CA VAL A 80 -52.37 -19.30 -17.53
C VAL A 80 -51.42 -18.19 -17.94
N GLY A 81 -51.30 -17.90 -19.24
CA GLY A 81 -50.50 -16.78 -19.73
C GLY A 81 -50.93 -15.44 -19.15
N ILE A 82 -52.24 -15.19 -19.05
CA ILE A 82 -52.81 -14.00 -18.39
C ILE A 82 -52.47 -13.99 -16.90
N ALA A 83 -52.55 -15.12 -16.20
CA ALA A 83 -52.19 -15.21 -14.79
C ALA A 83 -50.70 -14.91 -14.56
N VAL A 84 -49.81 -15.39 -15.44
CA VAL A 84 -48.38 -15.09 -15.41
C VAL A 84 -48.14 -13.61 -15.68
N LEU A 85 -48.73 -13.04 -16.74
CA LEU A 85 -48.64 -11.62 -17.06
C LEU A 85 -49.13 -10.74 -15.89
N LYS A 86 -50.26 -11.09 -15.28
CA LYS A 86 -50.76 -10.41 -14.08
C LYS A 86 -49.73 -10.44 -12.97
N ARG A 87 -49.12 -11.59 -12.70
CA ARG A 87 -48.12 -11.72 -11.64
C ARG A 87 -46.85 -10.93 -11.95
N MET A 88 -46.45 -10.87 -13.22
CA MET A 88 -45.34 -10.04 -13.67
C MET A 88 -45.60 -8.56 -13.45
N TYR A 89 -46.78 -8.08 -13.85
CA TYR A 89 -47.19 -6.73 -13.55
C TYR A 89 -47.15 -6.48 -12.04
N GLU A 90 -47.72 -7.34 -11.19
CA GLU A 90 -47.63 -7.17 -9.73
C GLU A 90 -46.19 -7.08 -9.18
N LEU A 91 -45.22 -7.68 -9.87
CA LEU A 91 -43.78 -7.61 -9.53
C LEU A 91 -43.06 -6.39 -10.14
N GLY A 92 -43.75 -5.60 -10.96
CA GLY A 92 -43.19 -4.41 -11.62
C GLY A 92 -42.38 -4.75 -12.87
N LEU A 93 -42.60 -5.93 -13.45
CA LEU A 93 -41.88 -6.41 -14.63
C LEU A 93 -42.69 -6.05 -15.88
N ASP A 94 -42.05 -5.41 -16.85
CA ASP A 94 -42.64 -5.15 -18.16
C ASP A 94 -42.63 -6.45 -18.98
N PRO A 95 -43.75 -6.88 -19.60
CA PRO A 95 -43.75 -8.03 -20.50
C PRO A 95 -42.74 -7.93 -21.66
N SER A 96 -42.37 -6.72 -22.06
CA SER A 96 -41.34 -6.47 -23.08
C SER A 96 -39.96 -6.97 -22.62
N ASP A 97 -39.71 -7.00 -21.30
CA ASP A 97 -38.47 -7.53 -20.74
C ASP A 97 -38.40 -9.06 -20.79
N MET A 98 -39.51 -9.76 -21.08
CA MET A 98 -39.50 -11.23 -21.24
C MET A 98 -38.50 -11.68 -22.32
N GLU A 99 -38.19 -10.86 -23.31
CA GLU A 99 -37.20 -11.18 -24.33
C GLU A 99 -35.78 -11.36 -23.75
N ARG A 100 -35.49 -10.74 -22.59
CA ARG A 100 -34.21 -10.87 -21.88
C ARG A 100 -34.18 -12.07 -20.93
N TRP A 101 -35.33 -12.65 -20.62
CA TRP A 101 -35.43 -13.75 -19.66
C TRP A 101 -34.81 -15.04 -20.16
N PRO A 102 -34.89 -15.42 -21.44
CA PRO A 102 -34.12 -16.54 -21.96
C PRO A 102 -32.63 -16.43 -21.67
N LEU A 103 -32.04 -15.23 -21.70
CA LEU A 103 -30.62 -15.05 -21.33
C LEU A 103 -30.38 -15.34 -19.85
N LEU A 104 -31.21 -14.78 -18.96
CA LEU A 104 -31.13 -15.01 -17.51
C LEU A 104 -31.41 -16.47 -17.13
N LEU A 105 -32.42 -17.09 -17.75
CA LEU A 105 -32.83 -18.46 -17.49
C LEU A 105 -31.89 -19.47 -18.16
N SER A 106 -31.23 -19.13 -19.26
CA SER A 106 -30.20 -19.99 -19.88
C SER A 106 -28.94 -20.13 -19.03
N ALA A 107 -28.69 -19.17 -18.14
CA ALA A 107 -27.62 -19.24 -17.16
C ALA A 107 -27.94 -20.23 -16.01
N ILE A 108 -29.23 -20.53 -15.81
CA ILE A 108 -29.71 -21.49 -14.80
C ILE A 108 -29.77 -22.88 -15.46
N LYS A 109 -28.74 -23.70 -15.24
CA LYS A 109 -28.66 -25.05 -15.81
C LYS A 109 -29.22 -26.09 -14.86
N THR A 110 -29.19 -25.80 -13.57
CA THR A 110 -29.59 -26.69 -12.49
C THR A 110 -30.56 -26.00 -11.52
N GLN A 111 -31.23 -26.81 -10.71
CA GLN A 111 -32.08 -26.29 -9.63
C GLN A 111 -31.25 -25.52 -8.58
N ASP A 112 -29.99 -25.89 -8.40
CA ASP A 112 -29.07 -25.22 -7.47
C ASP A 112 -28.72 -23.82 -7.97
N ASP A 113 -28.46 -23.64 -9.27
CA ASP A 113 -28.25 -22.31 -9.87
C ASP A 113 -29.47 -21.39 -9.66
N ALA A 114 -30.69 -21.96 -9.73
CA ALA A 114 -31.93 -21.22 -9.49
C ALA A 114 -32.02 -20.78 -8.02
N ASN A 115 -31.67 -21.67 -7.09
CA ASN A 115 -31.65 -21.37 -5.67
C ASN A 115 -30.58 -20.33 -5.33
N GLU A 116 -29.39 -20.42 -5.93
CA GLU A 116 -28.31 -19.43 -5.78
C GLU A 116 -28.74 -18.05 -6.28
N LEU A 117 -29.40 -17.97 -7.44
CA LEU A 117 -29.91 -16.71 -7.96
C LEU A 117 -30.97 -16.10 -7.02
N ILE A 118 -31.88 -16.92 -6.50
CA ILE A 118 -32.89 -16.47 -5.53
C ILE A 118 -32.22 -15.99 -4.24
N GLN A 119 -31.23 -16.72 -3.72
CA GLN A 119 -30.48 -16.32 -2.54
C GLN A 119 -29.69 -15.02 -2.78
N ALA A 120 -29.05 -14.87 -3.94
CA ALA A 120 -28.36 -13.65 -4.32
C ALA A 120 -29.31 -12.45 -4.39
N ALA A 121 -30.50 -12.62 -4.98
CA ALA A 121 -31.53 -11.58 -5.00
C ALA A 121 -31.99 -11.18 -3.59
N TYR A 122 -32.18 -12.14 -2.69
CA TYR A 122 -32.49 -11.85 -1.28
C TYR A 122 -31.34 -11.16 -0.55
N ALA A 123 -30.09 -11.59 -0.77
CA ALA A 123 -28.90 -10.99 -0.17
C ALA A 123 -28.72 -9.54 -0.62
N VAL A 124 -28.83 -9.28 -1.93
CA VAL A 124 -28.77 -7.91 -2.48
C VAL A 124 -29.87 -7.03 -1.88
N ARG A 125 -31.09 -7.55 -1.76
CA ARG A 125 -32.20 -6.83 -1.13
C ARG A 125 -31.96 -6.57 0.37
N GLY A 126 -31.37 -7.53 1.07
CA GLY A 126 -30.95 -7.38 2.47
C GLY A 126 -29.93 -6.24 2.62
N ILE A 127 -28.88 -6.26 1.78
CA ILE A 127 -27.84 -5.23 1.75
C ILE A 127 -28.44 -3.86 1.40
N GLN A 128 -29.37 -3.78 0.45
CA GLN A 128 -30.07 -2.52 0.13
C GLN A 128 -30.85 -1.98 1.33
N LYS A 129 -31.55 -2.84 2.09
CA LYS A 129 -32.28 -2.43 3.29
C LYS A 129 -31.34 -1.95 4.40
N GLU A 130 -30.23 -2.65 4.62
CA GLU A 130 -29.27 -2.32 5.69
C GLU A 130 -28.45 -1.07 5.36
N SER A 131 -28.02 -0.92 4.11
CA SER A 131 -27.20 0.22 3.66
C SER A 131 -28.02 1.46 3.29
N GLY A 132 -29.32 1.30 3.03
CA GLY A 132 -30.18 2.37 2.49
C GLY A 132 -29.86 2.78 1.05
N LEU A 133 -28.95 2.08 0.37
CA LEU A 133 -28.48 2.42 -0.97
C LEU A 133 -29.35 1.77 -2.06
N SER A 134 -29.53 2.48 -3.17
CA SER A 134 -30.14 1.93 -4.38
C SER A 134 -29.19 0.94 -5.08
N LEU A 135 -29.71 0.08 -5.97
CA LEU A 135 -28.89 -0.89 -6.71
C LEU A 135 -27.73 -0.23 -7.47
N PRO A 136 -27.93 0.89 -8.22
CA PRO A 136 -26.83 1.55 -8.92
C PRO A 136 -25.80 2.16 -7.96
N ALA A 137 -26.23 2.67 -6.80
CA ALA A 137 -25.33 3.18 -5.78
C ALA A 137 -24.51 2.04 -5.13
N LEU A 138 -25.12 0.86 -4.97
CA LEU A 138 -24.44 -0.34 -4.49
C LEU A 138 -23.36 -0.81 -5.49
N GLU A 139 -23.70 -0.83 -6.77
CA GLU A 139 -22.77 -1.16 -7.86
C GLU A 139 -21.58 -0.18 -7.94
N ASN A 140 -21.86 1.13 -7.84
CA ASN A 140 -20.82 2.16 -7.74
C ASN A 140 -19.94 1.97 -6.49
N LYS A 141 -20.53 1.56 -5.36
CA LYS A 141 -19.75 1.30 -4.14
C LYS A 141 -18.88 0.05 -4.28
N VAL A 142 -19.37 -0.99 -4.95
CA VAL A 142 -18.60 -2.22 -5.22
C VAL A 142 -17.43 -1.92 -6.17
N THR A 143 -17.63 -1.13 -7.22
CA THR A 143 -16.55 -0.71 -8.13
C THR A 143 -15.51 0.14 -7.42
N GLN A 144 -15.91 1.14 -6.63
CA GLN A 144 -15.00 1.94 -5.80
C GLN A 144 -14.22 1.10 -4.78
N LEU A 145 -14.86 0.11 -4.15
CA LEU A 145 -14.16 -0.82 -3.24
C LEU A 145 -13.19 -1.73 -4.01
N GLY A 146 -13.53 -2.10 -5.24
CA GLY A 146 -12.64 -2.81 -6.16
C GLY A 146 -11.38 -1.99 -6.50
N GLU A 147 -11.55 -0.71 -6.83
CA GLU A 147 -10.45 0.23 -7.09
C GLU A 147 -9.57 0.41 -5.83
N LYS A 148 -10.19 0.69 -4.68
CA LYS A 148 -9.47 0.79 -3.40
C LYS A 148 -8.71 -0.47 -3.05
N LYS A 149 -9.27 -1.66 -3.33
CA LYS A 149 -8.58 -2.94 -3.13
C LYS A 149 -7.33 -3.04 -4.03
N GLN A 150 -7.40 -2.57 -5.28
CA GLN A 150 -6.23 -2.55 -6.17
C GLN A 150 -5.15 -1.57 -5.70
N GLU A 151 -5.55 -0.38 -5.23
CA GLU A 151 -4.63 0.59 -4.63
C GLU A 151 -3.92 0.01 -3.40
N LEU A 152 -4.68 -0.67 -2.53
CA LEU A 152 -4.17 -1.29 -1.31
C LEU A 152 -3.21 -2.45 -1.61
N ASN A 153 -3.50 -3.25 -2.66
CA ASN A 153 -2.57 -4.26 -3.15
C ASN A 153 -1.27 -3.63 -3.67
N THR A 154 -1.36 -2.52 -4.40
CA THR A 154 -0.19 -1.79 -4.91
C THR A 154 0.66 -1.23 -3.76
N LEU A 155 0.03 -0.67 -2.73
CA LEU A 155 0.71 -0.21 -1.52
C LEU A 155 1.35 -1.37 -0.77
N THR A 156 0.70 -2.53 -0.70
CA THR A 156 1.25 -3.73 -0.06
C THR A 156 2.54 -4.17 -0.75
N VAL A 157 2.58 -4.17 -2.08
CA VAL A 157 3.81 -4.47 -2.85
C VAL A 157 4.92 -3.47 -2.53
N LYS A 158 4.63 -2.16 -2.51
CA LYS A 158 5.63 -1.13 -2.15
C LYS A 158 6.17 -1.31 -0.73
N VAL A 159 5.31 -1.62 0.24
CA VAL A 159 5.72 -1.86 1.63
C VAL A 159 6.60 -3.10 1.72
N THR A 160 6.30 -4.17 0.96
CA THR A 160 7.18 -5.34 0.92
C THR A 160 8.54 -5.03 0.29
N GLU A 161 8.60 -4.26 -0.79
CA GLU A 161 9.85 -3.84 -1.42
C GLU A 161 10.69 -2.94 -0.49
N GLU A 162 10.07 -2.00 0.21
CA GLU A 162 10.75 -1.17 1.22
C GLU A 162 11.22 -2.00 2.41
N GLY A 163 10.45 -3.01 2.83
CA GLY A 163 10.85 -3.98 3.84
C GLY A 163 12.09 -4.77 3.45
N GLU A 164 12.18 -5.22 2.19
CA GLU A 164 13.39 -5.87 1.66
C GLU A 164 14.59 -4.92 1.62
N LYS A 165 14.40 -3.68 1.18
CA LYS A 165 15.46 -2.64 1.20
C LYS A 165 15.96 -2.38 2.62
N LEU A 166 15.07 -2.28 3.61
CA LEU A 166 15.43 -2.14 5.01
C LEU A 166 16.17 -3.37 5.54
N GLY A 167 15.77 -4.57 5.11
CA GLY A 167 16.48 -5.81 5.41
C GLY A 167 17.93 -5.78 4.91
N ASN A 168 18.13 -5.38 3.65
CA ASN A 168 19.45 -5.25 3.03
C ASN A 168 20.32 -4.16 3.68
N LEU A 169 19.74 -3.00 3.99
CA LEU A 169 20.45 -1.96 4.74
C LEU A 169 20.80 -2.43 6.16
N GLY A 170 19.96 -3.27 6.77
CA GLY A 170 20.21 -3.89 8.05
C GLY A 170 21.39 -4.87 8.04
N THR A 171 21.55 -5.65 6.96
CA THR A 171 22.70 -6.56 6.80
C THR A 171 23.98 -5.77 6.51
N GLU A 172 23.93 -4.75 5.66
CA GLU A 172 25.05 -3.85 5.38
C GLU A 172 25.52 -3.12 6.65
N ARG A 173 24.60 -2.61 7.47
CA ARG A 173 24.92 -2.00 8.75
C ARG A 173 25.64 -2.96 9.69
N LYS A 174 25.24 -4.24 9.73
CA LYS A 174 25.91 -5.26 10.54
C LYS A 174 27.34 -5.52 10.04
N ASP A 175 27.52 -5.67 8.73
CA ASP A 175 28.85 -5.87 8.12
C ASP A 175 29.78 -4.67 8.38
N LEU A 176 29.27 -3.44 8.21
CA LEU A 176 30.01 -2.22 8.53
C LEU A 176 30.37 -2.14 10.00
N THR A 177 29.44 -2.53 10.90
CA THR A 177 29.71 -2.57 12.34
C THR A 177 30.85 -3.54 12.66
N LEU A 178 30.85 -4.74 12.05
CA LEU A 178 31.93 -5.72 12.21
C LEU A 178 33.28 -5.18 11.71
N LYS A 179 33.29 -4.50 10.55
CA LYS A 179 34.49 -3.85 10.00
C LYS A 179 35.01 -2.74 10.91
N VAL A 180 34.12 -1.91 11.45
CA VAL A 180 34.48 -0.84 12.40
C VAL A 180 35.06 -1.44 13.68
N THR A 181 34.48 -2.49 14.24
CA THR A 181 35.05 -3.17 15.41
C THR A 181 36.42 -3.77 15.13
N ALA A 182 36.62 -4.38 13.96
CA ALA A 182 37.93 -4.93 13.57
C ALA A 182 38.99 -3.83 13.39
N LEU A 183 38.59 -2.65 12.90
CA LEU A 183 39.49 -1.49 12.80
C LEU A 183 39.82 -0.91 14.18
N ASP A 184 38.84 -0.83 15.09
CA ASP A 184 39.05 -0.37 16.47
C ASP A 184 40.03 -1.30 17.21
N ASP A 185 39.90 -2.62 17.04
CA ASP A 185 40.83 -3.59 17.63
C ASP A 185 42.25 -3.47 17.08
N LYS A 186 42.40 -3.23 15.77
CA LYS A 186 43.71 -2.93 15.16
C LYS A 186 44.29 -1.63 15.72
N PHE A 187 43.46 -0.61 15.91
CA PHE A 187 43.91 0.67 16.47
C PHE A 187 44.39 0.50 17.91
N LYS A 188 43.65 -0.26 18.74
CA LYS A 188 44.06 -0.62 20.11
C LYS A 188 45.40 -1.34 20.16
N TRP A 189 45.72 -2.19 19.18
CA TRP A 189 47.02 -2.86 19.10
C TRP A 189 48.15 -1.94 18.61
N LEU A 190 47.87 -1.05 17.65
CA LEU A 190 48.86 -0.14 17.09
C LEU A 190 49.32 0.93 18.08
N VAL A 191 48.42 1.44 18.94
CA VAL A 191 48.76 2.51 19.90
C VAL A 191 49.92 2.14 20.84
N PRO A 192 49.90 0.99 21.55
CA PRO A 192 51.03 0.56 22.38
C PRO A 192 52.30 0.35 21.57
N ARG A 193 52.20 -0.16 20.34
CA ARG A 193 53.35 -0.41 19.48
C ARG A 193 54.03 0.89 19.06
N VAL A 194 53.26 1.93 18.74
CA VAL A 194 53.81 3.26 18.45
C VAL A 194 54.50 3.83 19.69
N GLN A 195 53.89 3.72 20.87
CA GLN A 195 54.51 4.18 22.13
C GLN A 195 55.83 3.46 22.44
N GLU A 196 55.89 2.16 22.21
CA GLU A 196 57.13 1.37 22.37
C GLU A 196 58.23 1.86 21.41
N LEU A 197 57.87 2.12 20.14
CA LEU A 197 58.80 2.64 19.14
C LEU A 197 59.29 4.05 19.48
N GLU A 198 58.42 4.93 19.97
CA GLU A 198 58.80 6.28 20.45
C GLU A 198 59.78 6.20 21.62
N GLN A 199 59.55 5.29 22.57
CA GLN A 199 60.47 5.06 23.69
C GLN A 199 61.82 4.54 23.21
N ARG A 200 61.83 3.59 22.27
CA ARG A 200 63.06 3.06 21.67
C ARG A 200 63.83 4.13 20.91
N GLU A 201 63.14 4.97 20.14
CA GLU A 201 63.78 6.10 19.43
C GLU A 201 64.45 7.06 20.42
N LYS A 202 63.76 7.42 21.51
CA LYS A 202 64.33 8.28 22.56
C LYS A 202 65.59 7.68 23.17
N LEU A 203 65.55 6.39 23.51
CA LEU A 203 66.70 5.68 24.08
C LEU A 203 67.90 5.63 23.11
N LEU A 204 67.64 5.37 21.83
CA LEU A 204 68.68 5.38 20.81
C LEU A 204 69.29 6.78 20.62
N LEU A 205 68.46 7.82 20.67
CA LEU A 205 68.90 9.21 20.56
C LEU A 205 69.80 9.60 21.75
N ASP A 206 69.44 9.19 22.97
CA ASP A 206 70.28 9.40 24.16
C ASP A 206 71.59 8.63 24.09
N ARG A 207 71.57 7.38 23.61
CA ARG A 207 72.79 6.58 23.38
C ARG A 207 73.70 7.21 22.33
N ASN A 208 73.16 7.72 21.23
CA ASN A 208 73.93 8.42 20.21
C ASN A 208 74.57 9.70 20.75
N LYS A 209 73.87 10.47 21.58
CA LYS A 209 74.46 11.62 22.29
C LYS A 209 75.61 11.20 23.20
N ALA A 210 75.47 10.11 23.95
CA ALA A 210 76.54 9.59 24.80
C ALA A 210 77.78 9.17 23.99
N MET A 211 77.58 8.46 22.87
CA MET A 211 78.68 8.08 21.97
C MET A 211 79.36 9.30 21.33
N LEU A 212 78.60 10.35 20.98
CA LEU A 212 79.18 11.61 20.51
C LEU A 212 80.07 12.26 21.57
N ILE A 213 79.67 12.23 22.84
CA ILE A 213 80.50 12.74 23.93
C ILE A 213 81.77 11.91 24.11
N GLU A 214 81.67 10.58 24.05
CA GLU A 214 82.85 9.70 24.15
C GLU A 214 83.82 9.88 22.97
N THR A 215 83.29 10.05 21.76
CA THR A 215 84.12 10.29 20.57
C THR A 215 84.84 11.64 20.65
N GLU A 216 84.21 12.70 21.17
CA GLU A 216 84.91 13.97 21.35
C GLU A 216 85.95 13.91 22.45
N LYS A 217 85.69 13.20 23.56
CA LYS A 217 86.72 12.90 24.57
C LYS A 217 87.89 12.13 23.97
N ALA A 218 87.63 11.15 23.10
CA ALA A 218 88.67 10.39 22.43
C ALA A 218 89.48 11.24 21.44
N LYS A 219 88.85 12.21 20.76
CA LYS A 219 89.56 13.19 19.93
C LYS A 219 90.43 14.12 20.76
N GLU A 220 89.93 14.59 21.90
CA GLU A 220 90.69 15.42 22.84
C GLU A 220 91.92 14.67 23.37
N THR A 221 91.78 13.40 23.77
CA THR A 221 92.92 12.58 24.23
C THR A 221 93.92 12.29 23.10
N LEU A 222 93.46 12.09 21.87
CA LEU A 222 94.35 11.98 20.71
C LEU A 222 95.11 13.29 20.45
N ALA A 223 94.44 14.44 20.59
CA ALA A 223 95.07 15.74 20.45
C ALA A 223 96.13 15.98 21.53
N THR A 224 95.85 15.65 22.80
CA THR A 224 96.84 15.75 23.88
C THR A 224 98.01 14.81 23.65
N LEU A 225 97.78 13.54 23.31
CA LEU A 225 98.85 12.59 22.96
C LEU A 225 99.71 13.11 21.80
N LYS A 226 99.10 13.70 20.77
CA LYS A 226 99.84 14.31 19.66
C LYS A 226 100.70 15.47 20.15
N THR A 227 100.18 16.33 21.04
CA THR A 227 100.99 17.40 21.64
C THR A 227 102.13 16.86 22.51
N GLU A 228 101.91 15.81 23.29
CA GLU A 228 102.97 15.16 24.08
C GLU A 228 104.03 14.54 23.20
N THR A 229 103.63 13.90 22.10
CA THR A 229 104.55 13.37 21.08
C THR A 229 105.43 14.50 20.51
N THR A 230 104.83 15.65 20.16
CA THR A 230 105.61 16.81 19.70
C THR A 230 106.48 17.44 20.80
N LYS A 231 106.10 17.33 22.08
CA LYS A 231 106.93 17.79 23.22
C LYS A 231 108.12 16.85 23.42
N LEU A 232 107.92 15.53 23.32
CA LEU A 232 108.98 14.53 23.36
C LEU A 232 109.98 14.73 22.22
N GLU A 233 109.49 15.02 21.01
CA GLU A 233 110.34 15.41 19.88
C GLU A 233 111.17 16.67 20.20
N LYS A 234 110.56 17.70 20.82
CA LYS A 234 111.25 18.94 21.21
C LYS A 234 112.27 18.76 22.34
N THR A 235 112.09 17.79 23.25
CA THR A 235 113.07 17.48 24.31
C THR A 235 114.22 16.59 23.81
N GLY A 236 114.30 16.31 22.51
CA GLY A 236 115.34 15.47 21.93
C GLY A 236 115.08 13.97 22.11
N LEU A 237 113.88 13.59 22.57
CA LEU A 237 113.35 12.23 22.64
C LEU A 237 112.37 12.00 21.49
N SER A 238 112.78 12.28 20.25
CA SER A 238 112.02 11.86 19.07
C SER A 238 111.85 10.34 19.07
N VAL A 239 110.88 9.84 18.31
CA VAL A 239 110.72 8.38 18.11
C VAL A 239 112.05 7.76 17.65
N ASP A 240 112.80 8.47 16.80
CA ASP A 240 114.13 8.05 16.35
C ASP A 240 115.20 8.13 17.47
N ALA A 241 115.11 9.09 18.40
CA ALA A 241 115.98 9.17 19.55
C ALA A 241 115.67 8.10 20.60
N LEU A 242 114.41 7.69 20.76
CA LEU A 242 114.01 6.51 21.54
C LEU A 242 114.54 5.23 20.91
N VAL A 243 114.57 5.16 19.57
CA VAL A 243 115.23 4.08 18.81
C VAL A 243 116.75 4.11 19.02
N ASP A 244 117.39 5.28 19.09
CA ASP A 244 118.82 5.41 19.40
C ASP A 244 119.16 5.13 20.87
N ILE A 245 118.26 5.45 21.82
CA ILE A 245 118.36 5.00 23.22
C ILE A 245 118.27 3.47 23.27
N ASN A 246 117.42 2.86 22.46
CA ASN A 246 117.34 1.40 22.32
C ASN A 246 118.67 0.81 21.78
N LYS A 247 119.30 1.44 20.78
CA LYS A 247 120.65 1.06 20.31
C LYS A 247 121.75 1.29 21.36
N LYS A 248 121.66 2.36 22.16
CA LYS A 248 122.61 2.60 23.27
C LYS A 248 122.43 1.57 24.38
N LEU A 249 121.20 1.17 24.69
CA LEU A 249 120.87 0.04 25.57
C LEU A 249 121.48 -1.27 25.06
N GLU A 250 121.44 -1.53 23.75
CA GLU A 250 122.16 -2.66 23.13
C GLU A 250 123.68 -2.55 23.29
N THR A 251 124.23 -1.33 23.30
CA THR A 251 125.66 -1.08 23.47
C THR A 251 126.12 -1.23 24.93
N VAL A 252 125.30 -0.79 25.89
CA VAL A 252 125.48 -0.97 27.34
C VAL A 252 125.36 -2.45 27.71
N ALA A 253 124.40 -3.17 27.11
CA ALA A 253 124.29 -4.62 27.25
C ALA A 253 125.59 -5.33 26.81
N LYS A 254 126.14 -4.95 25.65
CA LYS A 254 127.45 -5.46 25.18
C LYS A 254 128.61 -5.16 26.15
N HIS A 255 128.62 -4.00 26.81
CA HIS A 255 129.68 -3.61 27.75
C HIS A 255 129.63 -4.34 29.09
N HIS A 256 128.44 -4.68 29.58
CA HIS A 256 128.26 -5.36 30.88
C HIS A 256 128.21 -6.88 30.78
N GLY A 257 128.47 -7.46 29.61
CA GLY A 257 128.43 -8.92 29.40
C GLY A 257 127.04 -9.55 29.57
N ILE A 258 126.00 -8.71 29.63
CA ILE A 258 124.60 -9.14 29.67
C ILE A 258 124.13 -9.19 28.22
N LYS A 259 123.58 -10.32 27.77
CA LYS A 259 123.16 -10.42 26.36
C LYS A 259 122.09 -9.36 26.12
N GLY A 260 122.19 -8.60 25.02
CA GLY A 260 121.16 -7.62 24.61
C GLY A 260 119.70 -8.05 24.84
N PRO A 261 119.32 -9.30 24.51
CA PRO A 261 117.98 -9.81 24.81
C PRO A 261 117.66 -9.97 26.31
N GLU A 262 118.62 -10.10 27.23
CA GLU A 262 118.38 -10.26 28.69
C GLU A 262 118.06 -8.92 29.39
N VAL A 263 118.66 -7.81 28.96
CA VAL A 263 118.29 -6.46 29.45
C VAL A 263 116.90 -6.08 28.94
N LEU A 264 116.65 -6.37 27.66
CA LEU A 264 115.34 -6.21 27.03
C LEU A 264 114.32 -7.19 27.62
N GLU A 265 114.66 -8.44 27.96
CA GLU A 265 113.75 -9.42 28.60
C GLU A 265 113.41 -9.04 30.04
N ARG A 266 114.29 -8.35 30.76
CA ARG A 266 114.00 -7.89 32.13
C ARG A 266 113.10 -6.65 32.12
N LEU A 267 113.37 -5.69 31.23
CA LEU A 267 112.54 -4.50 31.03
C LEU A 267 111.20 -4.84 30.35
N LEU A 268 111.21 -5.68 29.31
CA LEU A 268 110.01 -6.29 28.73
C LEU A 268 109.36 -7.24 29.72
N GLY A 269 110.09 -7.90 30.62
CA GLY A 269 109.54 -8.77 31.65
C GLY A 269 108.66 -7.98 32.62
N GLU A 270 109.13 -6.82 33.07
CA GLU A 270 108.36 -5.90 33.92
C GLU A 270 107.23 -5.20 33.14
N LEU A 271 107.46 -4.73 31.91
CA LEU A 271 106.43 -4.16 31.03
C LEU A 271 105.38 -5.19 30.60
N LYS A 272 105.76 -6.46 30.41
CA LYS A 272 104.88 -7.59 30.05
C LYS A 272 104.19 -8.15 31.28
N HIS A 273 104.73 -8.00 32.50
CA HIS A 273 103.98 -8.22 33.73
C HIS A 273 102.94 -7.11 33.97
N LEU A 274 103.26 -5.86 33.63
CA LEU A 274 102.32 -4.74 33.66
C LEU A 274 101.22 -4.89 32.59
N SER A 275 101.59 -5.29 31.36
CA SER A 275 100.70 -5.52 30.23
C SER A 275 99.84 -6.80 30.38
N LYS A 276 100.39 -7.91 30.87
CA LYS A 276 99.60 -9.11 31.25
C LYS A 276 98.75 -8.89 32.48
N GLY A 277 99.20 -8.10 33.47
CA GLY A 277 98.42 -7.74 34.65
C GLY A 277 97.21 -6.86 34.32
N LEU A 278 97.29 -6.08 33.24
CA LEU A 278 96.22 -5.18 32.77
C LEU A 278 95.39 -5.76 31.61
N GLY A 279 95.74 -6.92 31.05
CA GLY A 279 94.94 -7.63 30.04
C GLY A 279 94.66 -6.85 28.74
N ILE A 280 95.48 -5.84 28.42
CA ILE A 280 95.14 -4.77 27.47
C ILE A 280 94.90 -5.31 26.05
N GLU A 281 95.66 -6.30 25.60
CA GLU A 281 95.54 -6.82 24.23
C GLU A 281 94.25 -7.65 24.02
N THR A 282 93.86 -8.44 25.01
CA THR A 282 92.57 -9.13 25.04
C THR A 282 91.42 -8.11 25.13
N LEU A 283 91.62 -7.04 25.90
CA LEU A 283 90.66 -5.96 26.06
C LEU A 283 90.48 -5.16 24.75
N VAL A 284 91.56 -4.89 24.02
CA VAL A 284 91.53 -4.22 22.71
C VAL A 284 90.86 -5.09 21.65
N LYS A 285 91.19 -6.39 21.55
CA LYS A 285 90.52 -7.30 20.62
C LYS A 285 89.03 -7.46 20.93
N ASN A 286 88.66 -7.59 22.20
CA ASN A 286 87.27 -7.66 22.63
C ASN A 286 86.52 -6.35 22.31
N ARG A 287 87.14 -5.19 22.57
CA ARG A 287 86.55 -3.87 22.23
C ARG A 287 86.40 -3.67 20.73
N GLN A 288 87.35 -4.13 19.91
CA GLN A 288 87.24 -4.09 18.45
C GLN A 288 86.11 -4.99 17.92
N GLN A 289 85.90 -6.15 18.54
CA GLN A 289 84.78 -7.02 18.19
C GLN A 289 83.44 -6.40 18.58
N ILE A 290 83.32 -5.88 19.80
CA ILE A 290 82.13 -5.16 20.25
C ILE A 290 81.82 -3.97 19.33
N LEU A 291 82.84 -3.21 18.91
CA LEU A 291 82.69 -2.10 17.96
C LEU A 291 82.07 -2.56 16.63
N LYS A 292 82.59 -3.65 16.04
CA LYS A 292 82.03 -4.20 14.80
C LYS A 292 80.58 -4.68 14.96
N GLU A 293 80.27 -5.33 16.08
CA GLU A 293 78.90 -5.78 16.37
C GLU A 293 77.96 -4.58 16.59
N THR A 294 78.43 -3.51 17.23
CA THR A 294 77.66 -2.28 17.38
C THR A 294 77.44 -1.55 16.06
N ASP A 295 78.45 -1.48 15.19
CA ASP A 295 78.32 -0.85 13.87
C ASP A 295 77.27 -1.58 13.02
N LEU A 296 77.31 -2.92 13.02
CA LEU A 296 76.32 -3.73 12.34
C LEU A 296 74.89 -3.51 12.90
N ALA A 297 74.77 -3.40 14.22
CA ALA A 297 73.49 -3.11 14.88
C ALA A 297 72.97 -1.70 14.54
N ILE A 298 73.85 -0.71 14.40
CA ILE A 298 73.50 0.66 13.99
C ILE A 298 72.94 0.65 12.57
N VAL A 299 73.64 0.03 11.60
CA VAL A 299 73.17 -0.07 10.21
C VAL A 299 71.81 -0.76 10.13
N LYS A 300 71.62 -1.85 10.89
CA LYS A 300 70.32 -2.54 10.96
C LYS A 300 69.24 -1.63 11.53
N SER A 301 69.53 -0.88 12.59
CA SER A 301 68.58 0.04 13.22
C SER A 301 68.23 1.23 12.32
N GLU A 302 69.17 1.73 11.51
CA GLU A 302 68.90 2.79 10.52
C GLU A 302 67.98 2.28 9.42
N HIS A 303 68.19 1.05 8.95
CA HIS A 303 67.29 0.42 7.98
C HIS A 303 65.88 0.21 8.55
N GLU A 304 65.76 -0.28 9.79
CA GLU A 304 64.48 -0.40 10.50
C GLU A 304 63.79 0.97 10.64
N LYS A 305 64.54 2.03 10.96
CA LYS A 305 64.01 3.41 11.07
C LYS A 305 63.45 3.91 9.74
N LEU A 306 64.18 3.75 8.64
CA LEU A 306 63.73 4.17 7.31
C LEU A 306 62.47 3.39 6.88
N SER A 307 62.42 2.09 7.17
CA SER A 307 61.25 1.26 6.91
C SER A 307 60.02 1.73 7.71
N LEU A 308 60.20 2.01 9.01
CA LEU A 308 59.12 2.54 9.85
C LEU A 308 58.66 3.93 9.41
N GLN A 309 59.57 4.81 9.01
CA GLN A 309 59.22 6.12 8.45
C GLN A 309 58.37 6.00 7.18
N ALA A 310 58.68 5.05 6.31
CA ALA A 310 57.87 4.78 5.13
C ALA A 310 56.46 4.27 5.49
N VAL A 311 56.35 3.39 6.48
CA VAL A 311 55.04 2.91 6.98
C VAL A 311 54.22 4.04 7.58
N VAL A 312 54.82 4.91 8.39
CA VAL A 312 54.15 6.08 8.97
C VAL A 312 53.66 7.01 7.87
N GLY A 313 54.48 7.28 6.84
CA GLY A 313 54.08 8.07 5.68
C GLY A 313 52.86 7.49 4.96
N ASN A 314 52.85 6.18 4.70
CA ASN A 314 51.73 5.49 4.07
C ASN A 314 50.45 5.53 4.93
N LEU A 315 50.57 5.34 6.25
CA LEU A 315 49.44 5.42 7.17
C LEU A 315 48.87 6.85 7.24
N GLN A 316 49.73 7.87 7.21
CA GLN A 316 49.32 9.26 7.23
C GLN A 316 48.59 9.65 5.95
N GLN A 317 49.05 9.17 4.79
CA GLN A 317 48.33 9.32 3.53
C GLN A 317 46.97 8.60 3.55
N HIS A 318 46.92 7.37 4.08
CA HIS A 318 45.67 6.62 4.16
C HIS A 318 44.65 7.29 5.08
N LYS A 319 45.10 7.87 6.20
CA LYS A 319 44.29 8.69 7.09
C LYS A 319 43.71 9.89 6.36
N GLN A 320 44.52 10.66 5.63
CA GLN A 320 44.05 11.82 4.85
C GLN A 320 43.00 11.43 3.81
N ASN A 321 43.19 10.29 3.13
CA ASN A 321 42.22 9.77 2.16
C ASN A 321 40.88 9.42 2.82
N LEU A 322 40.91 8.77 4.00
CA LEU A 322 39.69 8.43 4.76
C LEU A 322 38.97 9.67 5.28
N GLU A 323 39.71 10.67 5.78
CA GLU A 323 39.14 11.94 6.22
C GLU A 323 38.44 12.65 5.05
N GLY A 324 39.04 12.67 3.86
CA GLY A 324 38.42 13.20 2.65
C GLY A 324 37.15 12.45 2.24
N TYR A 325 37.16 11.12 2.29
CA TYR A 325 36.00 10.29 2.00
C TYR A 325 34.84 10.53 2.99
N ILE A 326 35.15 10.62 4.29
CA ILE A 326 34.16 10.91 5.34
C ILE A 326 33.54 12.30 5.11
N GLN A 327 34.35 13.31 4.84
CA GLN A 327 33.85 14.67 4.57
C GLN A 327 32.95 14.73 3.33
N SER A 328 33.34 14.06 2.24
CA SER A 328 32.52 13.96 1.03
C SER A 328 31.18 13.28 1.30
N THR A 329 31.19 12.19 2.07
CA THR A 329 29.96 11.45 2.43
C THR A 329 29.06 12.29 3.33
N MET A 330 29.63 12.97 4.33
CA MET A 330 28.88 13.89 5.21
C MET A 330 28.24 15.03 4.41
N ALA A 331 28.94 15.60 3.44
CA ALA A 331 28.40 16.65 2.57
C ALA A 331 27.21 16.14 1.74
N ALA A 332 27.33 14.94 1.16
CA ALA A 332 26.25 14.32 0.39
C ALA A 332 25.01 14.04 1.27
N VAL A 333 25.19 13.46 2.45
CA VAL A 333 24.09 13.20 3.40
C VAL A 333 23.43 14.49 3.85
N ARG A 334 24.21 15.55 4.10
CA ARG A 334 23.68 16.86 4.48
C ARG A 334 22.80 17.46 3.38
N LEU A 335 23.25 17.38 2.13
CA LEU A 335 22.48 17.85 0.97
C LEU A 335 21.17 17.07 0.83
N GLU A 336 21.21 15.76 1.02
CA GLU A 336 20.00 14.92 0.93
C GLU A 336 18.99 15.26 2.02
N ILE A 337 19.45 15.50 3.26
CA ILE A 337 18.60 15.97 4.36
C ILE A 337 18.03 17.36 4.05
N GLU A 338 18.84 18.28 3.54
CA GLU A 338 18.40 19.61 3.14
C GLU A 338 17.32 19.57 2.04
N ASN A 339 17.36 18.57 1.15
CA ASN A 339 16.33 18.35 0.12
C ASN A 339 15.07 17.67 0.67
N LEU A 340 15.22 16.75 1.62
CA LEU A 340 14.11 15.93 2.14
C LEU A 340 13.21 16.72 3.09
N VAL A 341 13.79 17.59 3.94
CA VAL A 341 13.04 18.44 4.89
C VAL A 341 11.95 19.31 4.23
N PRO A 342 12.22 20.10 3.16
CA PRO A 342 11.19 20.90 2.53
C PRO A 342 10.14 20.05 1.81
N ALA A 343 10.54 18.93 1.20
CA ALA A 343 9.61 18.00 0.55
C ALA A 343 8.62 17.42 1.57
N THR A 344 9.11 16.90 2.71
CA THR A 344 8.25 16.39 3.78
C THR A 344 7.35 17.48 4.36
N ARG A 345 7.88 18.70 4.57
CA ARG A 345 7.06 19.83 5.06
C ARG A 345 5.94 20.18 4.07
N SER A 346 6.21 20.21 2.77
CA SER A 346 5.22 20.46 1.73
C SER A 346 4.12 19.41 1.73
N THR A 347 4.49 18.12 1.81
CA THR A 347 3.52 17.01 1.85
C THR A 347 2.63 17.09 3.09
N VAL A 348 3.20 17.36 4.27
CA VAL A 348 2.43 17.52 5.51
C VAL A 348 1.46 18.70 5.43
N GLN A 349 1.89 19.81 4.82
CA GLN A 349 1.02 20.97 4.61
C GLN A 349 -0.12 20.66 3.63
N GLN A 350 0.15 19.94 2.55
CA GLN A 350 -0.86 19.54 1.57
C GLN A 350 -1.89 18.61 2.20
N VAL A 351 -1.46 17.55 2.89
CA VAL A 351 -2.38 16.63 3.59
C VAL A 351 -3.20 17.37 4.66
N GLY A 352 -2.59 18.31 5.36
CA GLY A 352 -3.29 19.14 6.34
C GLY A 352 -4.34 20.06 5.71
N ALA A 353 -4.10 20.57 4.50
CA ALA A 353 -5.08 21.36 3.76
C ALA A 353 -6.24 20.49 3.24
N ASP A 354 -5.92 19.35 2.64
CA ASP A 354 -6.92 18.40 2.11
C ASP A 354 -7.84 17.89 3.22
N LEU A 355 -7.29 17.57 4.41
CA LEU A 355 -8.09 17.15 5.56
C LEU A 355 -9.02 18.26 6.06
N LYS A 356 -8.53 19.52 6.11
CA LYS A 356 -9.36 20.66 6.50
C LYS A 356 -10.52 20.87 5.52
N ASN A 357 -10.25 20.78 4.23
CA ASN A 357 -11.26 20.91 3.18
C ASN A 357 -12.29 19.79 3.27
N GLY A 358 -11.85 18.53 3.39
CA GLY A 358 -12.75 17.39 3.55
C GLY A 358 -13.62 17.47 4.81
N CYS A 359 -13.08 17.96 5.93
CA CYS A 359 -13.86 18.22 7.14
C CYS A 359 -14.90 19.35 6.94
N ALA A 360 -14.55 20.40 6.20
CA ALA A 360 -15.48 21.50 5.90
C ALA A 360 -16.64 21.02 5.03
N GLU A 361 -16.37 20.27 3.96
CA GLU A 361 -17.39 19.68 3.08
C GLU A 361 -18.31 18.69 3.83
N ALA A 362 -17.73 17.87 4.70
CA ALA A 362 -18.50 16.96 5.56
C ALA A 362 -19.40 17.70 6.55
N LEU A 363 -18.92 18.81 7.12
CA LEU A 363 -19.73 19.66 8.00
C LEU A 363 -20.88 20.33 7.23
N GLU A 364 -20.61 20.84 6.03
CA GLU A 364 -21.62 21.48 5.18
C GLU A 364 -22.75 20.49 4.80
N THR A 365 -22.39 19.26 4.42
CA THR A 365 -23.37 18.20 4.13
C THR A 365 -24.19 17.80 5.36
N VAL A 366 -23.57 17.72 6.55
CA VAL A 366 -24.29 17.48 7.80
C VAL A 366 -25.25 18.63 8.13
N HIS A 367 -24.84 19.88 7.90
CA HIS A 367 -25.70 21.05 8.08
C HIS A 367 -26.90 21.02 7.13
N HIS A 368 -26.67 20.70 5.85
CA HIS A 368 -27.73 20.56 4.88
C HIS A 368 -28.75 19.48 5.26
N LEU A 369 -28.27 18.28 5.63
CA LEU A 369 -29.13 17.18 6.09
C LEU A 369 -29.93 17.55 7.34
N LYS A 370 -29.32 18.30 8.26
CA LYS A 370 -30.00 18.82 9.46
C LYS A 370 -31.13 19.77 9.08
N GLU A 371 -30.89 20.71 8.16
CA GLU A 371 -31.90 21.67 7.71
C GLU A 371 -33.06 20.96 6.99
N GLU A 372 -32.77 20.02 6.10
CA GLU A 372 -33.80 19.20 5.45
C GLU A 372 -34.62 18.40 6.47
N SER A 373 -33.96 17.78 7.45
CA SER A 373 -34.63 17.02 8.51
C SER A 373 -35.55 17.90 9.38
N ILE A 374 -35.12 19.13 9.69
CA ILE A 374 -35.94 20.11 10.42
C ILE A 374 -37.18 20.47 9.59
N LYS A 375 -37.00 20.75 8.29
CA LYS A 375 -38.10 21.10 7.40
C LYS A 375 -39.12 19.96 7.28
N VAL A 376 -38.65 18.72 7.07
CA VAL A 376 -39.51 17.52 7.06
C VAL A 376 -40.24 17.35 8.38
N GLY A 377 -39.55 17.58 9.52
CA GLY A 377 -40.16 17.54 10.85
C GLY A 377 -41.27 18.60 11.03
N GLN A 378 -41.06 19.82 10.54
CA GLN A 378 -42.06 20.89 10.56
C GLN A 378 -43.28 20.53 9.70
N ASP A 379 -43.06 20.04 8.49
CA ASP A 379 -44.12 19.61 7.58
C ASP A 379 -44.97 18.49 8.22
N ILE A 380 -44.31 17.47 8.79
CA ILE A 380 -44.98 16.40 9.54
C ILE A 380 -45.79 16.98 10.71
N GLY A 381 -45.22 17.91 11.48
CA GLY A 381 -45.91 18.57 12.59
C GLY A 381 -47.17 19.33 12.14
N GLN A 382 -47.08 20.06 11.02
CA GLN A 382 -48.22 20.76 10.44
C GLN A 382 -49.31 19.79 9.99
N TYR A 383 -48.94 18.70 9.30
CA TYR A 383 -49.91 17.67 8.91
C TYR A 383 -50.57 17.01 10.13
N GLN A 384 -49.81 16.74 11.19
CA GLN A 384 -50.37 16.20 12.43
C GLN A 384 -51.33 17.18 13.12
N ALA A 385 -51.03 18.48 13.13
CA ALA A 385 -51.92 19.50 13.68
C ALA A 385 -53.24 19.56 12.90
N VAL A 386 -53.16 19.60 11.56
CA VAL A 386 -54.34 19.56 10.67
C VAL A 386 -55.15 18.29 10.91
N LEU A 387 -54.50 17.13 11.05
CA LEU A 387 -55.19 15.86 11.33
C LEU A 387 -55.85 15.85 12.72
N LYS A 388 -55.22 16.42 13.76
CA LYS A 388 -55.78 16.48 15.12
C LYS A 388 -56.96 17.43 15.23
N GLU A 389 -56.94 18.54 14.49
CA GLU A 389 -58.03 19.51 14.51
C GLU A 389 -59.21 19.09 13.62
N SER A 390 -58.93 18.24 12.62
CA SER A 390 -59.94 17.77 11.69
C SER A 390 -61.05 16.93 12.36
N GLN A 391 -62.27 17.43 12.28
CA GLN A 391 -63.47 16.78 12.82
C GLN A 391 -63.72 15.40 12.18
N TRP A 392 -63.42 15.23 10.89
CA TRP A 392 -63.61 13.95 10.19
C TRP A 392 -62.62 12.89 10.66
N VAL A 393 -61.40 13.27 11.07
CA VAL A 393 -60.40 12.33 11.61
C VAL A 393 -60.83 11.83 12.99
N LYS A 394 -61.38 12.72 13.83
CA LYS A 394 -61.94 12.34 15.14
C LYS A 394 -63.11 11.35 14.98
N GLN A 395 -64.00 11.61 14.02
CA GLN A 395 -65.12 10.71 13.70
C GLN A 395 -64.66 9.39 13.07
N LEU A 396 -63.65 9.40 12.21
CA LEU A 396 -63.03 8.19 11.66
C LEU A 396 -62.39 7.35 12.77
N THR A 397 -61.74 7.99 13.73
CA THR A 397 -61.12 7.32 14.87
C THR A 397 -62.19 6.68 15.76
N ALA A 398 -63.28 7.41 16.04
CA ALA A 398 -64.43 6.87 16.76
C ALA A 398 -65.08 5.68 16.02
N LEU A 399 -65.12 5.70 14.68
CA LEU A 399 -65.60 4.59 13.85
C LEU A 399 -64.71 3.34 14.01
N LEU A 400 -63.38 3.52 13.96
CA LEU A 400 -62.42 2.42 14.05
C LEU A 400 -62.42 1.76 15.44
N TYR A 401 -62.70 2.53 16.50
CA TYR A 401 -62.83 1.99 17.86
C TYR A 401 -64.24 1.46 18.19
N GLY A 402 -65.14 1.38 17.19
CA GLY A 402 -66.48 0.83 17.37
C GLY A 402 -67.39 1.70 18.24
N GLY A 403 -67.24 3.02 18.17
CA GLY A 403 -68.11 3.95 18.90
C GLY A 403 -69.55 3.88 18.40
N ASP A 404 -70.44 3.37 19.24
CA ASP A 404 -71.88 3.32 18.97
C ASP A 404 -72.47 4.74 19.02
N GLY A 405 -72.91 5.26 17.87
CA GLY A 405 -73.53 6.60 17.78
C GLY A 405 -73.12 7.44 16.57
N ILE A 406 -72.31 6.91 15.65
CA ILE A 406 -71.99 7.61 14.40
C ILE A 406 -73.09 7.32 13.38
N ASP A 407 -73.77 8.38 12.93
CA ASP A 407 -74.78 8.30 11.89
C ASP A 407 -74.19 7.67 10.62
N GLY A 408 -74.92 6.72 10.01
CA GLY A 408 -74.51 6.04 8.78
C GLY A 408 -74.20 7.01 7.63
N SER A 409 -74.85 8.19 7.61
CA SER A 409 -74.54 9.26 6.66
C SER A 409 -73.13 9.85 6.84
N VAL A 410 -72.67 9.96 8.10
CA VAL A 410 -71.32 10.43 8.46
C VAL A 410 -70.28 9.36 8.12
N VAL A 411 -70.58 8.08 8.40
CA VAL A 411 -69.72 6.95 8.01
C VAL A 411 -69.48 6.94 6.49
N ARG A 412 -70.56 7.10 5.70
CA ARG A 412 -70.46 7.17 4.24
C ARG A 412 -69.61 8.34 3.79
N THR A 413 -69.84 9.52 4.37
CA THR A 413 -69.11 10.75 3.99
C THR A 413 -67.61 10.60 4.26
N ILE A 414 -67.23 10.05 5.41
CA ILE A 414 -65.83 9.79 5.75
C ILE A 414 -65.23 8.75 4.81
N ALA A 415 -65.92 7.62 4.57
CA ALA A 415 -65.46 6.58 3.66
C ALA A 415 -65.27 7.11 2.23
N LEU A 416 -66.16 7.97 1.74
CA LEU A 416 -66.02 8.61 0.43
C LEU A 416 -64.84 9.57 0.38
N MET A 417 -64.65 10.42 1.39
CA MET A 417 -63.51 11.36 1.41
C MET A 417 -62.17 10.62 1.42
N VAL A 418 -62.02 9.63 2.30
CA VAL A 418 -60.79 8.84 2.43
C VAL A 418 -60.52 8.06 1.13
N ASN A 419 -61.52 7.39 0.57
CA ASN A 419 -61.33 6.61 -0.64
C ASN A 419 -61.13 7.46 -1.89
N ARG A 420 -61.73 8.65 -1.99
CA ARG A 420 -61.41 9.59 -3.08
C ARG A 420 -59.99 10.11 -2.97
N GLY A 421 -59.54 10.45 -1.77
CA GLY A 421 -58.15 10.86 -1.52
C GLY A 421 -57.15 9.77 -1.86
N LEU A 422 -57.37 8.54 -1.38
CA LEU A 422 -56.55 7.37 -1.70
C LEU A 422 -56.55 7.09 -3.21
N ASN A 423 -57.72 7.10 -3.85
CA ASN A 423 -57.83 6.86 -5.28
C ASN A 423 -57.09 7.93 -6.10
N ALA A 424 -57.17 9.20 -5.71
CA ALA A 424 -56.41 10.28 -6.35
C ALA A 424 -54.89 10.14 -6.15
N TRP A 425 -54.45 9.81 -4.92
CA TRP A 425 -53.03 9.60 -4.62
C TRP A 425 -52.47 8.38 -5.35
N PHE A 426 -53.22 7.28 -5.39
CA PHE A 426 -52.85 6.10 -6.13
C PHE A 426 -52.78 6.39 -7.63
N GLY A 427 -53.73 7.13 -8.20
CA GLY A 427 -53.66 7.56 -9.61
C GLY A 427 -52.42 8.41 -9.94
N GLN A 428 -51.97 9.28 -9.01
CA GLN A 428 -50.74 10.06 -9.20
C GLN A 428 -49.45 9.23 -9.08
N ASN A 429 -49.48 8.11 -8.37
CA ASN A 429 -48.31 7.25 -8.13
C ASN A 429 -48.39 5.89 -8.82
N GLU A 430 -49.43 5.67 -9.64
CA GLU A 430 -49.69 4.42 -10.38
C GLU A 430 -48.51 4.06 -11.29
N THR A 431 -47.82 5.07 -11.83
CA THR A 431 -46.65 4.90 -12.70
C THR A 431 -45.36 4.53 -11.95
N LYS A 432 -45.31 4.72 -10.63
CA LYS A 432 -44.10 4.49 -9.83
C LYS A 432 -44.01 3.07 -9.27
N SER A 433 -45.12 2.36 -9.17
CA SER A 433 -45.14 0.98 -8.69
C SER A 433 -46.43 0.26 -9.10
N THR A 434 -46.31 -0.93 -9.64
CA THR A 434 -47.45 -1.76 -10.02
C THR A 434 -48.23 -2.33 -8.84
N ALA A 435 -47.59 -2.50 -7.68
CA ALA A 435 -48.29 -2.79 -6.42
C ALA A 435 -49.28 -1.66 -6.06
N ILE A 436 -48.91 -0.41 -6.36
CA ILE A 436 -49.79 0.76 -6.21
C ILE A 436 -50.95 0.69 -7.21
N GLY A 437 -50.72 0.26 -8.46
CA GLY A 437 -51.80 0.09 -9.45
C GLY A 437 -52.86 -0.95 -9.07
N SER A 438 -52.46 -2.08 -8.49
CA SER A 438 -53.42 -3.07 -7.95
C SER A 438 -54.24 -2.49 -6.80
N LEU A 439 -53.61 -1.78 -5.87
CA LEU A 439 -54.30 -1.08 -4.79
C LEU A 439 -55.22 0.03 -5.30
N ALA A 440 -54.82 0.75 -6.37
CA ALA A 440 -55.63 1.76 -7.04
C ALA A 440 -56.95 1.17 -7.56
N MET A 441 -56.88 0.01 -8.24
CA MET A 441 -58.06 -0.67 -8.77
C MET A 441 -59.02 -1.11 -7.66
N HIS A 442 -58.49 -1.66 -6.56
CA HIS A 442 -59.31 -2.06 -5.42
C HIS A 442 -59.92 -0.85 -4.70
N ALA A 443 -59.16 0.22 -4.52
CA ALA A 443 -59.65 1.48 -3.95
C ALA A 443 -60.74 2.10 -4.83
N ALA A 444 -60.59 2.08 -6.16
CA ALA A 444 -61.59 2.57 -7.10
C ALA A 444 -62.89 1.75 -7.07
N LYS A 445 -62.77 0.41 -6.94
CA LYS A 445 -63.94 -0.48 -6.82
C LYS A 445 -64.66 -0.25 -5.49
N PHE A 446 -63.93 -0.21 -4.39
CA PHE A 446 -64.50 0.07 -3.08
C PHE A 446 -65.15 1.47 -3.02
N LEU A 447 -64.54 2.47 -3.66
CA LEU A 447 -65.12 3.79 -3.79
C LEU A 447 -66.49 3.75 -4.48
N LYS A 448 -66.62 3.02 -5.60
CA LYS A 448 -67.91 2.84 -6.28
C LYS A 448 -68.95 2.15 -5.39
N GLU A 449 -68.55 1.16 -4.60
CA GLU A 449 -69.45 0.46 -3.68
C GLU A 449 -69.95 1.41 -2.56
N VAL A 450 -69.07 2.22 -1.99
CA VAL A 450 -69.44 3.24 -0.98
C VAL A 450 -70.29 4.36 -1.59
N GLU A 451 -70.07 4.71 -2.87
CA GLU A 451 -70.91 5.68 -3.59
C GLU A 451 -72.33 5.18 -3.81
N GLN A 452 -72.52 3.87 -3.99
CA GLN A 452 -73.84 3.26 -4.18
C GLN A 452 -74.55 2.92 -2.87
N TRP A 453 -73.81 2.81 -1.77
CA TRP A 453 -74.38 2.52 -0.46
C TRP A 453 -75.28 3.67 0.03
N GLN A 454 -76.55 3.39 0.34
CA GLN A 454 -77.43 4.33 1.00
C GLN A 454 -77.67 3.89 2.45
N PRO A 455 -77.20 4.66 3.46
CA PRO A 455 -77.47 4.33 4.84
C PRO A 455 -78.99 4.38 5.07
N LYS A 456 -79.53 3.36 5.73
CA LYS A 456 -80.92 3.37 6.16
C LYS A 456 -81.07 4.46 7.22
N ALA A 457 -82.04 5.35 7.01
CA ALA A 457 -82.35 6.47 7.90
C ALA A 457 -82.75 6.00 9.29
#